data_AF-A0A2S3ZU26-F1
#
_entry.id   AF-A0A2S3ZU26-F1
#
_cell.length_a   1.000
_cell.length_b   1.000
_cell.length_c   1.000
_cell.angle_alpha   90.00
_cell.angle_beta   90.00
_cell.angle_gamma   90.00
#
_symmetry.space_group_name_H-M   'P 1'
#
loop_
_entity.id
_entity.type
_entity.pdbx_description
1 polymer ?
#
loop_
_entity_poly.entity_id
_entity_poly.type
_entity_poly.pdbx_seq_one_letter_code
_entity_poly.pdbx_strand_id
1 'polypeptide(L)'
;MQFRLAFSPGRTTPVTPRSLRPPLALVLCSLVLCALLLGGCNPMPADVTHYTPAPATVVDAVDCERSVSKVPYGPGSSSPPLTGSPSTAAVLAGSVPAGFVPVKLVECFPPDPALDAQGQVTGWSVKQLWFTGDFAAVLAALAVPSDSQAGIACLAIGEILPSIWLVNAEGQAANVVWPLDVCGMSKPELREALRGLTLSDTKISAADSGPASERGP
;
A
#
# COMPACT_ATOMS: atom_id res chain seq x y z
N MET A 1 -8.69 41.15 3.04
CA MET A 1 -10.01 40.73 3.55
C MET A 1 -9.81 40.14 4.94
N GLN A 2 -10.29 40.82 5.98
CA GLN A 2 -10.14 40.43 7.39
C GLN A 2 -11.47 39.86 7.89
N PHE A 3 -11.50 38.58 8.28
CA PHE A 3 -12.67 37.96 8.90
C PHE A 3 -12.62 38.20 10.42
N ARG A 4 -13.50 39.08 10.93
CA ARG A 4 -13.78 39.21 12.36
C ARG A 4 -14.85 38.19 12.74
N LEU A 5 -14.49 37.19 13.54
CA LEU A 5 -15.45 36.29 14.17
C LEU A 5 -15.91 36.88 15.52
N ALA A 6 -17.21 37.08 15.64
CA ALA A 6 -17.87 37.56 16.85
C ALA A 6 -17.96 36.42 17.88
N PHE A 7 -17.31 36.62 19.03
CA PHE A 7 -17.40 35.73 20.18
C PHE A 7 -18.69 36.03 20.95
N SER A 8 -19.57 35.02 21.10
CA SER A 8 -20.80 35.12 21.88
C SER A 8 -20.54 34.62 23.31
N PRO A 9 -20.74 35.42 24.36
CA PRO A 9 -20.51 34.99 25.74
C PRO A 9 -21.68 34.12 26.23
N GLY A 10 -21.43 32.82 26.36
CA GLY A 10 -22.35 31.85 26.95
C GLY A 10 -22.51 32.06 28.46
N ARG A 11 -23.76 32.21 28.90
CA ARG A 11 -24.20 32.43 30.28
C ARG A 11 -23.97 31.16 31.12
N THR A 12 -23.03 31.20 32.07
CA THR A 12 -22.79 30.12 33.05
C THR A 12 -23.83 30.15 34.16
N THR A 13 -24.62 29.09 34.30
CA THR A 13 -25.42 28.83 35.51
C THR A 13 -24.60 28.03 36.53
N PRO A 14 -24.66 28.38 37.83
CA PRO A 14 -24.02 27.58 38.87
C PRO A 14 -24.83 26.31 39.12
N VAL A 15 -24.21 25.15 38.84
CA VAL A 15 -24.75 23.84 39.19
C VAL A 15 -24.33 23.50 40.62
N THR A 16 -25.29 23.41 41.53
CA THR A 16 -25.08 23.00 42.92
C THR A 16 -24.74 21.51 42.98
N PRO A 17 -23.58 21.10 43.54
CA PRO A 17 -23.23 19.70 43.65
C PRO A 17 -24.05 19.02 44.77
N ARG A 18 -25.03 18.19 44.38
CA ARG A 18 -25.65 17.22 45.32
C ARG A 18 -24.66 16.09 45.57
N SER A 19 -24.05 16.13 46.76
CA SER A 19 -23.25 15.04 47.34
C SER A 19 -24.13 13.81 47.58
N LEU A 20 -24.32 12.98 46.56
CA LEU A 20 -24.73 11.59 46.75
C LEU A 20 -23.48 10.80 47.14
N ARG A 21 -23.36 10.43 48.41
CA ARG A 21 -22.39 9.42 48.86
C ARG A 21 -22.98 8.06 48.45
N PRO A 22 -22.42 7.35 47.44
CA PRO A 22 -22.89 6.01 47.13
C PRO A 22 -22.57 5.08 48.31
N PRO A 23 -23.41 4.07 48.59
CA PRO A 23 -23.12 3.08 49.60
C PRO A 23 -21.84 2.32 49.21
N LEU A 24 -20.96 2.10 50.19
CA LEU A 24 -19.62 1.50 50.02
C LEU A 24 -19.63 0.16 49.24
N ALA A 25 -20.75 -0.57 49.28
CA ALA A 25 -20.96 -1.82 48.55
C ALA A 25 -21.04 -1.64 47.01
N LEU A 26 -21.53 -0.51 46.51
CA LEU A 26 -21.63 -0.22 45.07
C LEU A 26 -20.26 0.13 44.46
N VAL A 27 -19.37 0.75 45.24
CA VAL A 27 -18.00 1.10 44.82
C VAL A 27 -17.14 -0.15 44.66
N LEU A 28 -17.25 -1.10 45.60
CA LEU A 28 -16.53 -2.38 45.54
C LEU A 28 -16.94 -3.25 44.34
N CYS A 29 -18.24 -3.32 44.02
CA CYS A 29 -18.73 -4.11 42.89
C CYS A 29 -18.27 -3.52 41.54
N SER A 30 -18.25 -2.19 41.42
CA SER A 30 -17.77 -1.50 40.21
C SER A 30 -16.26 -1.69 40.00
N LEU A 31 -15.45 -1.68 41.07
CA LEU A 31 -14.01 -1.95 40.99
C LEU A 31 -13.69 -3.38 40.56
N VAL A 32 -14.43 -4.38 41.07
CA VAL A 32 -14.26 -5.78 40.66
C VAL A 32 -14.66 -5.99 39.20
N LEU A 33 -15.76 -5.36 38.75
CA LEU A 33 -16.21 -5.45 37.36
C LEU A 33 -15.24 -4.74 36.40
N CYS A 34 -14.71 -3.56 36.76
CA CYS A 34 -13.65 -2.90 36.00
C CYS A 34 -12.37 -3.74 35.93
N ALA A 35 -11.95 -4.37 37.03
CA ALA A 35 -10.76 -5.23 37.04
C ALA A 35 -10.93 -6.48 36.16
N LEU A 36 -12.13 -7.07 36.12
CA LEU A 36 -12.47 -8.19 35.23
C LEU A 36 -12.54 -7.78 33.74
N LEU A 37 -13.05 -6.58 33.45
CA LEU A 37 -13.09 -6.04 32.08
C LEU A 37 -11.70 -5.63 31.58
N LEU A 38 -10.78 -5.23 32.47
CA LEU A 38 -9.40 -4.87 32.13
C LEU A 38 -8.47 -6.10 32.00
N GLY A 39 -8.81 -7.25 32.60
CA GLY A 39 -8.00 -8.48 32.54
C GLY A 39 -8.15 -9.31 31.25
N GLY A 40 -9.07 -8.93 30.35
CA GLY A 40 -9.36 -9.67 29.11
C GLY A 40 -8.46 -9.32 27.91
N CYS A 41 -7.69 -8.24 27.99
CA CYS A 41 -6.71 -7.89 26.95
C CYS A 41 -5.36 -8.54 27.26
N ASN A 42 -5.30 -9.87 27.18
CA ASN A 42 -4.02 -10.55 27.08
C ASN A 42 -3.63 -10.53 25.60
N PRO A 43 -2.70 -9.66 25.14
CA PRO A 43 -2.18 -9.78 23.79
C PRO A 43 -1.52 -11.15 23.72
N MET A 44 -2.12 -12.10 23.01
CA MET A 44 -1.37 -13.27 22.61
C MET A 44 -0.14 -12.75 21.86
N PRO A 45 1.09 -13.08 22.29
CA PRO A 45 2.26 -12.79 21.49
C PRO A 45 2.10 -13.59 20.20
N ALA A 46 1.65 -12.93 19.15
CA ALA A 46 1.73 -13.49 17.81
C ALA A 46 3.18 -13.32 17.38
N ASP A 47 3.87 -14.40 17.08
CA ASP A 47 5.23 -14.30 16.55
C ASP A 47 5.18 -13.68 15.15
N VAL A 48 6.12 -12.77 14.87
CA VAL A 48 6.33 -12.29 13.51
C VAL A 48 7.01 -13.41 12.73
N THR A 49 6.37 -13.84 11.66
CA THR A 49 6.94 -14.77 10.69
C THR A 49 7.48 -14.00 9.49
N HIS A 50 8.44 -14.59 8.79
CA HIS A 50 9.04 -14.00 7.60
C HIS A 50 8.75 -14.89 6.39
N TYR A 51 8.53 -14.27 5.24
CA TYR A 51 8.34 -14.98 3.99
C TYR A 51 9.01 -14.27 2.83
N THR A 52 9.47 -15.06 1.86
CA THR A 52 9.96 -14.58 0.58
C THR A 52 9.05 -15.17 -0.50
N PRO A 53 8.45 -14.34 -1.36
CA PRO A 53 7.63 -14.84 -2.46
C PRO A 53 8.41 -15.76 -3.40
N ALA A 54 7.69 -16.61 -4.15
CA ALA A 54 8.29 -17.40 -5.21
C ALA A 54 9.05 -16.49 -6.20
N PRO A 55 10.12 -16.97 -6.85
CA PRO A 55 10.83 -16.20 -7.86
C PRO A 55 9.89 -15.67 -8.94
N ALA A 56 10.14 -14.44 -9.38
CA ALA A 56 9.39 -13.82 -10.45
C ALA A 56 9.56 -14.58 -11.76
N THR A 57 8.53 -14.57 -12.60
CA THR A 57 8.68 -15.07 -13.98
C THR A 57 9.46 -14.06 -14.80
N VAL A 58 10.47 -14.54 -15.52
CA VAL A 58 11.18 -13.74 -16.52
C VAL A 58 10.37 -13.74 -17.82
N VAL A 59 10.10 -12.55 -18.34
CA VAL A 59 9.36 -12.31 -19.60
C VAL A 59 10.23 -11.53 -20.57
N ASP A 60 9.81 -11.44 -21.83
CA ASP A 60 10.62 -10.82 -22.89
C ASP A 60 10.75 -9.30 -22.77
N ALA A 61 9.80 -8.62 -22.11
CA ALA A 61 9.82 -7.16 -21.96
C ALA A 61 8.97 -6.68 -20.76
N VAL A 62 9.22 -5.43 -20.35
CA VAL A 62 8.42 -4.73 -19.32
C VAL A 62 6.99 -4.51 -19.83
N ASP A 63 5.99 -4.91 -19.04
CA ASP A 63 4.57 -4.69 -19.32
C ASP A 63 3.93 -3.86 -18.20
N CYS A 64 4.17 -2.54 -18.23
CA CYS A 64 3.65 -1.63 -17.21
C CYS A 64 2.13 -1.57 -17.18
N GLU A 65 1.44 -1.76 -18.31
CA GLU A 65 -0.03 -1.65 -18.40
C GLU A 65 -0.73 -2.81 -17.71
N ARG A 66 -0.14 -4.02 -17.79
CA ARG A 66 -0.69 -5.19 -17.11
C ARG A 66 -0.16 -5.40 -15.69
N SER A 67 0.94 -4.74 -15.32
CA SER A 67 1.56 -4.85 -13.99
C SER A 67 0.81 -4.12 -12.88
N VAL A 68 0.16 -3.02 -13.23
CA VAL A 68 -0.67 -2.25 -12.30
C VAL A 68 -2.01 -2.95 -12.17
N SER A 69 -2.01 -4.07 -11.45
CA SER A 69 -3.23 -4.71 -10.95
C SER A 69 -4.12 -3.63 -10.38
N LYS A 70 -5.30 -3.46 -10.98
CA LYS A 70 -6.29 -2.42 -10.68
C LYS A 70 -6.43 -2.30 -9.16
N VAL A 71 -5.92 -1.20 -8.61
CA VAL A 71 -6.01 -0.94 -7.17
C VAL A 71 -7.51 -0.88 -6.83
N PRO A 72 -8.04 -1.74 -5.93
CA PRO A 72 -9.44 -1.71 -5.56
C PRO A 72 -9.65 -0.58 -4.55
N TYR A 73 -9.67 0.68 -5.00
CA TYR A 73 -10.07 1.80 -4.15
C TYR A 73 -11.53 2.15 -4.37
N GLY A 74 -12.37 1.80 -3.38
CA GLY A 74 -13.72 2.33 -3.22
C GLY A 74 -14.50 1.62 -2.10
N PRO A 75 -15.00 2.33 -1.07
CA PRO A 75 -15.92 1.76 -0.09
C PRO A 75 -17.22 1.37 -0.83
N GLY A 76 -17.45 0.06 -0.97
CA GLY A 76 -18.54 -0.52 -1.77
C GLY A 76 -18.07 -1.51 -2.84
N SER A 77 -16.77 -1.68 -3.05
CA SER A 77 -16.25 -2.76 -3.90
C SER A 77 -16.13 -4.07 -3.12
N SER A 78 -17.24 -4.79 -2.96
CA SER A 78 -17.22 -6.21 -2.66
C SER A 78 -16.74 -6.98 -3.89
N SER A 79 -15.46 -6.85 -4.23
CA SER A 79 -14.85 -7.84 -5.10
C SER A 79 -14.60 -9.06 -4.22
N PRO A 80 -15.19 -10.24 -4.51
CA PRO A 80 -14.84 -11.46 -3.80
C PRO A 80 -13.33 -11.69 -3.93
N PRO A 81 -12.68 -12.45 -3.00
CA PRO A 81 -11.33 -12.93 -3.24
C PRO A 81 -11.32 -13.54 -4.65
N LEU A 82 -10.36 -13.14 -5.48
CA LEU A 82 -10.25 -13.57 -6.88
C LEU A 82 -10.23 -15.11 -6.92
N THR A 83 -11.40 -15.73 -7.05
CA THR A 83 -11.60 -17.14 -7.43
C THR A 83 -11.72 -17.25 -8.96
N GLY A 84 -11.41 -16.16 -9.67
CA GLY A 84 -11.17 -16.17 -11.11
C GLY A 84 -9.69 -16.42 -11.41
N SER A 85 -9.45 -17.35 -12.33
CA SER A 85 -8.13 -17.69 -12.90
C SER A 85 -7.26 -16.43 -13.08
N PRO A 86 -5.98 -16.43 -12.66
CA PRO A 86 -5.11 -15.27 -12.78
C PRO A 86 -5.07 -14.86 -14.25
N SER A 87 -5.41 -13.61 -14.55
CA SER A 87 -5.13 -13.07 -15.88
C SER A 87 -3.62 -13.22 -16.11
N THR A 88 -3.24 -13.69 -17.29
CA THR A 88 -1.89 -14.15 -17.66
C THR A 88 -0.81 -13.05 -17.65
N ALA A 89 -1.03 -11.94 -16.93
CA ALA A 89 -0.09 -10.85 -16.71
C ALA A 89 -0.12 -10.28 -15.27
N ALA A 90 -1.05 -10.75 -14.42
CA ALA A 90 -0.71 -11.08 -13.02
C ALA A 90 0.23 -12.32 -12.95
N VAL A 91 1.00 -12.56 -14.02
CA VAL A 91 2.05 -13.54 -14.15
C VAL A 91 3.21 -13.06 -13.29
N LEU A 92 3.06 -13.45 -12.02
CA LEU A 92 4.07 -13.78 -11.04
C LEU A 92 5.10 -12.69 -10.82
N ALA A 93 4.62 -11.52 -10.37
CA ALA A 93 5.47 -10.68 -9.53
C ALA A 93 6.00 -11.53 -8.37
N GLY A 94 7.30 -11.46 -8.10
CA GLY A 94 7.93 -12.37 -7.14
C GLY A 94 9.22 -11.84 -6.56
N SER A 95 10.02 -12.73 -5.98
CA SER A 95 11.40 -12.43 -5.60
C SER A 95 12.31 -12.37 -6.83
N VAL A 96 13.51 -11.79 -6.68
CA VAL A 96 14.49 -11.76 -7.77
C VAL A 96 14.87 -13.18 -8.18
N PRO A 97 14.76 -13.55 -9.48
CA PRO A 97 15.16 -14.89 -9.92
C PRO A 97 16.66 -15.13 -9.69
N ALA A 98 17.02 -16.37 -9.35
CA ALA A 98 18.41 -16.73 -9.10
C ALA A 98 19.26 -16.47 -10.36
N GLY A 99 20.39 -15.76 -10.18
CA GLY A 99 21.29 -15.41 -11.27
C GLY A 99 20.80 -14.30 -12.20
N PHE A 100 19.66 -13.66 -11.91
CA PHE A 100 19.18 -12.51 -12.68
C PHE A 100 20.07 -11.28 -12.39
N VAL A 101 20.76 -10.77 -13.42
CA VAL A 101 21.66 -9.62 -13.31
C VAL A 101 21.03 -8.42 -14.02
N PRO A 102 20.43 -7.47 -13.28
CA PRO A 102 19.81 -6.29 -13.89
C PRO A 102 20.86 -5.29 -14.39
N VAL A 103 20.54 -4.68 -15.53
CA VAL A 103 21.26 -3.51 -16.07
C VAL A 103 20.37 -2.27 -16.11
N LYS A 104 19.05 -2.44 -15.98
CA LYS A 104 18.06 -1.36 -15.85
C LYS A 104 16.98 -1.76 -14.84
N LEU A 105 16.34 -0.76 -14.26
CA LEU A 105 15.13 -0.90 -13.46
C LEU A 105 14.05 0.03 -13.98
N VAL A 106 12.79 -0.42 -13.97
CA VAL A 106 11.63 0.40 -14.34
C VAL A 106 10.63 0.43 -13.19
N GLU A 107 10.28 1.63 -12.73
CA GLU A 107 9.11 1.83 -11.89
C GLU A 107 7.91 2.16 -12.77
N CYS A 108 6.86 1.34 -12.72
CA CYS A 108 5.58 1.63 -13.35
C CYS A 108 4.58 2.08 -12.29
N PHE A 109 4.13 3.32 -12.37
CA PHE A 109 3.14 3.88 -11.46
C PHE A 109 1.72 3.45 -11.86
N PRO A 110 0.80 3.29 -10.89
CA PRO A 110 -0.61 3.09 -11.18
C PRO A 110 -1.17 4.13 -12.15
N PRO A 111 -2.22 3.79 -12.93
CA PRO A 111 -2.77 4.72 -13.89
C PRO A 111 -3.34 5.96 -13.20
N ASP A 112 -2.88 7.13 -13.63
CA ASP A 112 -3.36 8.44 -13.17
C ASP A 112 -4.34 9.04 -14.19
N PRO A 113 -5.36 9.79 -13.75
CA PRO A 113 -6.29 10.45 -14.67
C PRO A 113 -5.54 11.49 -15.52
N ALA A 114 -5.67 11.37 -16.84
CA ALA A 114 -5.19 12.37 -17.77
C ALA A 114 -6.21 13.52 -17.86
N LEU A 115 -5.77 14.74 -17.55
CA LEU A 115 -6.62 15.93 -17.55
C LEU A 115 -6.37 16.79 -18.80
N ASP A 116 -7.42 17.36 -19.38
CA ASP A 116 -7.29 18.43 -20.38
C ASP A 116 -6.96 19.80 -19.74
N ALA A 117 -6.85 20.84 -20.57
CA ALA A 117 -6.57 22.20 -20.12
C ALA A 117 -7.68 22.80 -19.23
N GLN A 118 -8.86 22.18 -19.20
CA GLN A 118 -10.01 22.57 -18.39
C GLN A 118 -10.15 21.70 -17.13
N GLY A 119 -9.20 20.79 -16.89
CA GLY A 119 -9.21 19.88 -15.74
C GLY A 119 -10.22 18.73 -15.86
N GLN A 120 -10.74 18.45 -17.06
CA GLN A 120 -11.61 17.30 -17.30
C GLN A 120 -10.81 16.04 -17.59
N VAL A 121 -11.27 14.90 -17.07
CA VAL A 121 -10.64 13.60 -17.34
C VAL A 121 -10.91 13.20 -18.79
N THR A 122 -9.84 13.05 -19.57
CA THR A 122 -9.88 12.63 -20.99
C THR A 122 -9.41 11.20 -21.19
N GLY A 123 -8.78 10.60 -20.17
CA GLY A 123 -8.30 9.23 -20.21
C GLY A 123 -7.51 8.87 -18.96
N TRP A 124 -6.72 7.82 -19.08
CA TRP A 124 -5.80 7.35 -18.05
C TRP A 124 -4.38 7.35 -18.62
N SER A 125 -3.38 7.55 -17.78
CA SER A 125 -1.98 7.55 -18.17
C SER A 125 -1.14 6.71 -17.22
N VAL A 126 -0.16 5.99 -17.76
CA VAL A 126 0.83 5.23 -16.99
C VAL A 126 2.15 5.98 -17.06
N LYS A 127 2.71 6.27 -15.88
CA LYS A 127 4.05 6.86 -15.76
C LYS A 127 5.08 5.76 -15.52
N GLN A 128 6.16 5.81 -16.28
CA GLN A 128 7.29 4.88 -16.21
C GLN A 128 8.56 5.67 -15.94
N LEU A 129 9.33 5.26 -14.95
CA LEU A 129 10.64 5.81 -14.63
C LEU A 129 11.70 4.75 -14.88
N TRP A 130 12.71 5.06 -15.68
CA TRP A 130 13.80 4.14 -16.02
C TRP A 130 15.06 4.53 -15.28
N PHE A 131 15.69 3.57 -14.63
CA PHE A 131 16.87 3.77 -13.81
C PHE A 131 18.04 2.90 -14.28
N THR A 132 19.25 3.43 -14.08
CA THR A 132 20.52 2.75 -14.34
C THR A 132 21.48 3.02 -13.17
N GLY A 133 22.51 2.19 -13.02
CA GLY A 133 23.52 2.37 -11.97
C GLY A 133 24.01 1.04 -11.40
N ASP A 134 24.57 1.10 -10.19
CA ASP A 134 24.91 -0.08 -9.41
C ASP A 134 23.67 -0.62 -8.69
N PHE A 135 23.26 -1.84 -9.06
CA PHE A 135 22.08 -2.50 -8.50
C PHE A 135 22.36 -3.30 -7.23
N ALA A 136 23.60 -3.36 -6.73
CA ALA A 136 23.96 -4.17 -5.57
C ALA A 136 23.09 -3.85 -4.34
N ALA A 137 22.90 -2.56 -4.03
CA ALA A 137 22.07 -2.13 -2.91
C ALA A 137 20.58 -2.49 -3.11
N VAL A 138 20.08 -2.36 -4.34
CA VAL A 138 18.69 -2.68 -4.69
C VAL A 138 18.43 -4.17 -4.56
N LEU A 139 19.34 -5.01 -5.06
CA LEU A 139 19.25 -6.47 -4.95
C LEU A 139 19.32 -6.93 -3.48
N ALA A 140 20.18 -6.31 -2.67
CA ALA A 140 20.25 -6.59 -1.24
C ALA A 140 18.94 -6.22 -0.53
N ALA A 141 18.34 -5.07 -0.86
CA ALA A 141 17.06 -4.66 -0.29
C ALA A 141 15.90 -5.56 -0.72
N LEU A 142 15.83 -5.96 -1.99
CA LEU A 142 14.83 -6.90 -2.50
C LEU A 142 14.95 -8.32 -1.91
N ALA A 143 16.13 -8.70 -1.43
CA ALA A 143 16.36 -9.97 -0.75
C ALA A 143 15.87 -9.99 0.70
N VAL A 144 15.52 -8.83 1.28
CA VAL A 144 14.95 -8.76 2.62
C VAL A 144 13.57 -9.46 2.63
N PRO A 145 13.33 -10.44 3.51
CA PRO A 145 12.02 -11.08 3.61
C PRO A 145 10.92 -10.09 4.01
N SER A 146 9.70 -10.34 3.54
CA SER A 146 8.50 -9.67 4.04
C SER A 146 8.08 -10.28 5.38
N ASP A 147 7.33 -9.52 6.18
CA ASP A 147 6.85 -9.94 7.48
C ASP A 147 5.37 -10.34 7.42
N SER A 148 4.95 -11.25 8.31
CA SER A 148 3.55 -11.63 8.49
C SER A 148 3.28 -11.95 9.95
N GLN A 149 2.19 -11.41 10.48
CA GLN A 149 1.74 -11.65 11.85
C GLN A 149 0.21 -11.69 11.89
N ALA A 150 -0.35 -12.70 12.55
CA ALA A 150 -1.79 -12.80 12.74
C ALA A 150 -2.28 -11.92 13.89
N GLY A 151 -3.47 -11.33 13.76
CA GLY A 151 -4.14 -10.63 14.86
C GLY A 151 -3.59 -9.24 15.22
N ILE A 152 -2.73 -8.65 14.39
CA ILE A 152 -2.25 -7.28 14.58
C ILE A 152 -3.29 -6.25 14.11
N ALA A 153 -3.39 -5.14 14.85
CA ALA A 153 -4.14 -3.96 14.44
C ALA A 153 -3.19 -2.93 13.81
N CYS A 154 -3.28 -2.76 12.50
CA CYS A 154 -2.53 -1.74 11.76
C CYS A 154 -3.37 -0.49 11.55
N LEU A 155 -2.70 0.64 11.34
CA LEU A 155 -3.39 1.85 10.86
C LEU A 155 -4.07 1.54 9.53
N ALA A 156 -5.30 2.02 9.35
CA ALA A 156 -6.05 1.89 8.09
C ALA A 156 -5.53 2.88 7.03
N ILE A 157 -4.22 2.81 6.76
CA ILE A 157 -3.52 3.55 5.72
C ILE A 157 -3.10 2.55 4.64
N GLY A 158 -3.25 2.96 3.39
CA GLY A 158 -2.75 2.19 2.25
C GLY A 158 -1.56 2.93 1.63
N GLU A 159 -0.58 2.16 1.18
CA GLU A 159 0.53 2.67 0.41
C GLU A 159 0.34 2.38 -1.07
N ILE A 160 0.49 3.41 -1.91
CA ILE A 160 0.48 3.25 -3.35
C ILE A 160 1.93 3.04 -3.80
N LEU A 161 2.25 1.80 -4.16
CA LEU A 161 3.59 1.41 -4.61
C LEU A 161 3.60 1.23 -6.13
N PRO A 162 4.60 1.77 -6.86
CA PRO A 162 4.79 1.42 -8.26
C PRO A 162 5.24 -0.04 -8.37
N SER A 163 4.87 -0.73 -9.46
CA SER A 163 5.48 -2.03 -9.75
C SER A 163 6.93 -1.85 -10.15
N ILE A 164 7.83 -2.69 -9.66
CA ILE A 164 9.25 -2.65 -10.01
C ILE A 164 9.54 -3.75 -11.01
N TRP A 165 10.19 -3.38 -12.11
CA TRP A 165 10.71 -4.31 -13.10
C TRP A 165 12.22 -4.23 -13.14
N LEU A 166 12.88 -5.39 -13.02
CA LEU A 166 14.30 -5.54 -13.28
C LEU A 166 14.50 -6.01 -14.71
N VAL A 167 15.41 -5.39 -15.46
CA VAL A 167 15.69 -5.72 -16.87
C VAL A 167 17.15 -6.09 -17.05
N ASN A 168 17.43 -7.24 -17.67
CA ASN A 168 18.79 -7.74 -17.92
C ASN A 168 19.36 -7.20 -19.26
N ALA A 169 20.60 -7.59 -19.59
CA ALA A 169 21.29 -7.16 -20.79
C ALA A 169 20.63 -7.66 -22.09
N GLU A 170 19.92 -8.77 -22.01
CA GLU A 170 19.15 -9.38 -23.10
C GLU A 170 17.80 -8.68 -23.32
N GLY A 171 17.43 -7.74 -22.47
CA GLY A 171 16.16 -7.01 -22.52
C GLY A 171 14.99 -7.73 -21.85
N GLN A 172 15.22 -8.93 -21.29
CA GLN A 172 14.23 -9.68 -20.53
C GLN A 172 13.96 -8.99 -19.20
N ALA A 173 12.74 -9.11 -18.71
CA ALA A 173 12.26 -8.39 -17.54
C ALA A 173 11.66 -9.34 -16.49
N ALA A 174 11.84 -9.00 -15.21
CA ALA A 174 11.23 -9.67 -14.07
C ALA A 174 10.49 -8.65 -13.21
N ASN A 175 9.19 -8.85 -12.99
CA ASN A 175 8.39 -8.01 -12.09
C ASN A 175 8.64 -8.48 -10.65
N VAL A 176 9.16 -7.60 -9.80
CA VAL A 176 9.54 -7.95 -8.43
C VAL A 176 8.63 -7.26 -7.41
N VAL A 177 8.35 -7.99 -6.33
CA VAL A 177 7.53 -7.50 -5.22
C VAL A 177 8.35 -6.63 -4.27
N TRP A 178 7.69 -5.64 -3.67
CA TRP A 178 8.26 -4.90 -2.55
C TRP A 178 8.32 -5.78 -1.31
N PRO A 179 9.42 -5.79 -0.55
CA PRO A 179 9.44 -6.29 0.81
C PRO A 179 8.48 -5.47 1.68
N LEU A 180 7.60 -6.15 2.41
CA LEU A 180 6.56 -5.51 3.23
C LEU A 180 6.74 -5.81 4.72
N ASP A 181 6.35 -4.88 5.58
CA ASP A 181 6.23 -5.10 7.02
C ASP A 181 4.93 -5.85 7.38
N VAL A 182 4.72 -6.09 8.67
CA VAL A 182 3.52 -6.80 9.20
C VAL A 182 2.20 -6.08 8.90
N CYS A 183 2.26 -4.80 8.53
CA CYS A 183 1.11 -3.97 8.17
C CYS A 183 0.91 -3.81 6.67
N GLY A 184 1.72 -4.49 5.85
CA GLY A 184 1.66 -4.39 4.39
C GLY A 184 2.26 -3.11 3.83
N MET A 185 3.04 -2.37 4.62
CA MET A 185 3.77 -1.19 4.18
C MET A 185 5.13 -1.60 3.64
N SER A 186 5.64 -0.88 2.64
CA SER A 186 6.99 -1.10 2.11
C SER A 186 8.05 -0.91 3.20
N LYS A 187 9.00 -1.84 3.25
CA LYS A 187 10.20 -1.68 4.07
C LYS A 187 11.08 -0.57 3.47
N PRO A 188 11.69 0.30 4.31
CA PRO A 188 12.37 1.50 3.84
C PRO A 188 13.59 1.22 2.96
N GLU A 189 14.30 0.12 3.18
CA GLU A 189 15.59 -0.22 2.58
C GLU A 189 15.54 -0.17 1.05
N LEU A 190 14.47 -0.67 0.43
CA LEU A 190 14.33 -0.65 -1.02
C LEU A 190 14.19 0.78 -1.56
N ARG A 191 13.40 1.62 -0.88
CA ARG A 191 13.26 3.03 -1.24
C ARG A 191 14.57 3.78 -1.07
N GLU A 192 15.38 3.44 -0.06
CA GLU A 192 16.70 4.03 0.11
C GLU A 192 17.66 3.62 -1.00
N ALA A 193 17.67 2.33 -1.35
CA ALA A 193 18.50 1.81 -2.43
C ALA A 193 18.15 2.42 -3.80
N LEU A 194 16.86 2.60 -4.10
CA LEU A 194 16.40 3.22 -5.34
C LEU A 194 16.88 4.67 -5.51
N ARG A 195 17.02 5.43 -4.41
CA ARG A 195 17.59 6.79 -4.45
C ARG A 195 19.07 6.83 -4.87
N GLY A 196 19.78 5.71 -4.78
CA GLY A 196 21.16 5.57 -5.24
C GLY A 196 21.29 5.35 -6.74
N LEU A 197 20.19 5.05 -7.44
CA LEU A 197 20.19 4.89 -8.89
C LEU A 197 20.08 6.22 -9.63
N THR A 198 20.52 6.23 -10.88
CA THR A 198 20.38 7.38 -11.79
C THR A 198 19.15 7.21 -12.65
N LEU A 199 18.23 8.17 -12.59
CA LEU A 199 17.10 8.26 -13.52
C LEU A 199 17.63 8.55 -14.93
N SER A 200 17.40 7.64 -15.86
CA SER A 200 17.83 7.76 -17.26
C SER A 200 16.72 8.23 -18.19
N ASP A 201 15.46 7.88 -17.91
CA ASP A 201 14.33 8.26 -18.76
C ASP A 201 13.02 8.35 -17.97
N THR A 202 12.07 9.14 -18.49
CA THR A 202 10.70 9.24 -17.98
C THR A 202 9.72 9.19 -19.14
N LYS A 203 8.80 8.23 -19.10
CA LYS A 203 7.76 8.06 -20.11
C LYS A 203 6.39 8.16 -19.48
N ILE A 204 5.49 8.90 -20.14
CA ILE A 204 4.06 8.90 -19.84
C ILE A 204 3.36 8.39 -21.10
N SER A 205 2.61 7.31 -20.98
CA SER A 205 1.79 6.77 -22.06
C SER A 205 0.32 6.76 -21.66
N ALA A 206 -0.59 6.87 -22.63
CA ALA A 206 -1.99 6.58 -22.37
C ALA A 206 -2.10 5.12 -21.87
N ALA A 207 -2.88 4.89 -20.82
CA ALA A 207 -3.23 3.55 -20.41
C ALA A 207 -4.31 3.05 -21.37
N ASP A 208 -4.13 1.85 -21.91
CA ASP A 208 -5.11 1.28 -22.84
C ASP A 208 -6.45 1.09 -22.11
N SER A 209 -7.41 1.96 -22.40
CA SER A 209 -8.77 1.82 -21.90
C SER A 209 -9.38 0.65 -22.66
N GLY A 210 -9.25 -0.57 -22.14
CA GLY A 210 -9.87 -1.77 -22.73
C GLY A 210 -11.32 -1.48 -23.17
N PRO A 211 -11.84 -2.21 -24.18
CA PRO A 211 -13.05 -1.80 -24.89
C PRO A 211 -14.20 -1.53 -23.92
N ALA A 212 -14.78 -0.34 -24.03
CA ALA A 212 -16.00 0.09 -23.34
C ALA A 212 -17.24 -0.67 -23.84
N SER A 213 -17.17 -1.99 -23.93
CA SER A 213 -18.29 -2.86 -24.23
C SER A 213 -18.92 -3.28 -22.91
N GLU A 214 -20.23 -3.11 -22.77
CA GLU A 214 -21.09 -3.48 -21.61
C GLU A 214 -21.37 -2.42 -20.54
N ARG A 215 -21.22 -1.11 -20.84
CA ARG A 215 -22.05 -0.11 -20.14
C ARG A 215 -23.39 0.00 -20.89
N GLY A 216 -24.28 -0.94 -20.61
CA GLY A 216 -25.68 -0.89 -21.05
C GLY A 216 -26.38 0.37 -20.50
N PRO A 217 -27.42 0.86 -21.19
CA PRO A 217 -28.12 2.12 -20.89
C PRO A 217 -28.75 2.14 -19.50
#